data_AF-A0A7C1ESS5-F1
#
_entry.id   AF-A0A7C1ESS5-F1
#
_cell.length_a   1.000
_cell.length_b   1.000
_cell.length_c   1.000
_cell.angle_alpha   90.00
_cell.angle_beta   90.00
_cell.angle_gamma   90.00
#
_symmetry.space_group_name_H-M   'P 1'
#
loop_
_entity.id
_entity.type
_entity.pdbx_description
1 polymer ?
#
loop_
_entity_poly.entity_id
_entity_poly.type
_entity_poly.pdbx_seq_one_letter_code
_entity_poly.pdbx_strand_id
1 'polypeptide(L)'
;MIAQDVEKVIPEWIKTDPDGYKRIEPIGVDALLIEAIKELKEKVSRLEKLQNENEKLSAEMAELKKLVQKLTSEKKEGEKKLGQLR
;
A
#
# COMPACT_ATOMS: atom_id res chain seq x y z
N MET A 1 -6.69 26.24 -16.28
CA MET A 1 -7.88 25.60 -16.87
C MET A 1 -8.82 26.68 -17.37
N ILE A 2 -9.47 26.48 -18.50
CA ILE A 2 -10.39 27.43 -19.12
C ILE A 2 -11.83 26.95 -18.85
N ALA A 3 -12.73 27.84 -18.43
CA ALA A 3 -14.11 27.49 -18.05
C ALA A 3 -14.84 26.71 -19.16
N GLN A 4 -14.61 27.07 -20.41
CA GLN A 4 -15.18 26.46 -21.61
C GLN A 4 -14.68 25.03 -21.87
N ASP A 5 -13.47 24.70 -21.43
CA ASP A 5 -12.96 23.32 -21.53
C ASP A 5 -13.51 22.46 -20.39
N VAL A 6 -13.68 23.04 -19.20
CA VAL A 6 -14.35 22.38 -18.08
C VAL A 6 -15.83 22.14 -18.39
N GLU A 7 -16.51 23.10 -19.01
CA GLU A 7 -17.92 22.98 -19.40
C GLU A 7 -18.21 21.77 -20.29
N LYS A 8 -17.28 21.39 -21.17
CA LYS A 8 -17.42 20.23 -22.06
C LYS A 8 -17.39 18.90 -21.31
N VAL A 9 -16.83 18.88 -20.09
CA VAL A 9 -16.61 17.67 -19.30
C VAL A 9 -17.53 17.63 -18.07
N ILE A 10 -17.68 18.77 -17.39
CA ILE A 10 -18.42 18.96 -16.13
C ILE A 10 -19.17 20.31 -16.18
N PRO A 11 -20.25 20.44 -16.97
CA PRO A 11 -21.00 21.69 -17.16
C PRO A 11 -21.59 22.25 -15.86
N GLU A 12 -21.90 21.39 -14.88
CA GLU A 12 -22.45 21.77 -13.58
C GLU A 12 -21.53 22.64 -12.72
N TRP A 13 -20.23 22.71 -13.05
CA TRP A 13 -19.28 23.61 -12.38
C TRP A 13 -19.23 25.01 -12.99
N ILE A 14 -19.99 25.29 -14.04
CA ILE A 14 -19.89 26.56 -14.76
C ILE A 14 -21.06 27.46 -14.43
N LYS A 15 -20.77 28.67 -13.96
CA LYS A 15 -21.75 29.76 -13.91
C LYS A 15 -21.41 30.84 -14.92
N THR A 16 -22.44 31.35 -15.57
CA THR A 16 -22.35 32.54 -16.40
C THR A 16 -22.79 33.73 -15.57
N ASP A 17 -21.99 34.79 -15.57
CA ASP A 17 -22.31 36.01 -14.86
C ASP A 17 -23.23 36.95 -15.65
N PRO A 18 -23.73 38.04 -15.04
CA PRO A 18 -24.61 39.00 -15.74
C PRO A 18 -23.99 39.63 -16.99
N ASP A 19 -22.65 39.69 -17.05
CA ASP A 19 -21.89 40.26 -18.18
C ASP A 19 -21.59 39.21 -19.27
N GLY A 20 -22.03 37.96 -19.08
CA GLY A 20 -21.90 36.86 -20.05
C GLY A 20 -20.60 36.04 -19.94
N TYR A 21 -19.75 36.30 -18.95
CA TYR A 21 -18.51 35.56 -18.73
C TYR A 21 -18.74 34.27 -17.94
N LYS A 22 -18.10 33.19 -18.41
CA LYS A 22 -18.13 31.87 -17.75
C LYS A 22 -17.05 31.80 -16.66
N ARG A 23 -17.45 31.35 -15.47
CA ARG A 23 -16.57 31.12 -14.33
C ARG A 23 -16.70 29.69 -13.83
N ILE A 24 -15.60 29.13 -13.35
CA ILE A 24 -15.57 27.82 -12.71
C ILE A 24 -15.92 28.02 -11.24
N GLU A 25 -16.99 27.38 -10.81
CA GLU A 25 -17.48 27.33 -9.43
C GLU A 25 -17.74 25.85 -9.10
N PRO A 26 -16.71 25.13 -8.62
CA PRO A 26 -16.85 23.71 -8.31
C PRO A 26 -17.85 23.51 -7.16
N ILE A 27 -18.82 22.62 -7.35
CA ILE A 27 -19.84 22.32 -6.34
C ILE A 27 -19.58 20.91 -5.81
N GLY A 28 -19.46 20.77 -4.48
CA GLY A 28 -19.32 19.45 -3.82
C GLY A 28 -17.98 18.74 -4.03
N VAL A 29 -17.07 19.34 -4.80
CA VAL A 29 -15.74 18.78 -5.09
C VAL A 29 -14.90 18.67 -3.83
N ASP A 30 -14.96 19.65 -2.94
CA ASP A 30 -14.20 19.64 -1.69
C ASP A 30 -14.60 18.44 -0.81
N ALA A 31 -15.89 18.11 -0.76
CA ALA A 31 -16.38 16.94 -0.04
C ALA A 31 -15.88 15.63 -0.67
N LEU A 32 -15.92 15.52 -2.00
CA LEU A 32 -15.40 14.36 -2.72
C LEU A 32 -13.88 14.19 -2.52
N LEU A 33 -13.13 15.30 -2.54
CA LEU A 33 -11.69 15.29 -2.30
C LEU A 33 -11.35 14.88 -0.87
N ILE A 34 -12.12 15.34 0.11
CA ILE A 34 -11.96 14.92 1.51
C ILE A 34 -12.16 13.41 1.66
N GLU A 35 -13.22 12.86 1.05
CA GLU A 35 -13.45 11.40 1.07
C GLU A 35 -12.33 10.63 0.36
N ALA A 36 -11.88 11.11 -0.80
CA ALA A 36 -10.74 10.50 -1.49
C ALA A 36 -9.46 10.52 -0.65
N ILE A 37 -9.17 11.62 0.06
CA ILE A 37 -8.02 11.73 0.96
C ILE A 37 -8.15 10.77 2.15
N LYS A 38 -9.35 10.61 2.71
CA LYS A 38 -9.61 9.64 3.79
C LYS A 38 -9.36 8.21 3.31
N GLU A 39 -9.91 7.84 2.16
CA GLU A 39 -9.71 6.51 1.57
C GLU A 39 -8.22 6.24 1.26
N LEU A 40 -7.52 7.25 0.71
CA LEU A 40 -6.08 7.16 0.46
C LEU A 40 -5.30 6.97 1.77
N LYS A 41 -5.65 7.69 2.84
CA LYS A 41 -5.01 7.55 4.16
C LYS A 41 -5.22 6.14 4.73
N GLU A 42 -6.41 5.58 4.61
CA GLU A 42 -6.69 4.21 5.03
C GLU A 42 -5.88 3.18 4.25
N LYS A 43 -5.78 3.34 2.92
CA LYS A 43 -4.96 2.47 2.07
C LYS A 43 -3.48 2.54 2.45
N VAL A 44 -2.95 3.75 2.66
CA VAL A 44 -1.55 3.94 3.10
C VAL A 44 -1.32 3.28 4.45
N SER A 45 -2.18 3.51 5.44
CA SER A 45 -2.05 2.89 6.76
C SER A 45 -2.09 1.36 6.70
N ARG A 46 -2.92 0.79 5.82
CA ARG A 46 -2.96 -0.65 5.58
C ARG A 46 -1.68 -1.17 4.94
N LEU A 47 -1.13 -0.45 3.97
CA LEU A 47 0.14 -0.81 3.32
C LEU A 47 1.30 -0.80 4.31
N GLU A 48 1.38 0.21 5.16
CA GLU A 48 2.40 0.31 6.22
C GLU A 48 2.33 -0.88 7.19
N LYS A 49 1.11 -1.28 7.60
CA LYS A 49 0.92 -2.47 8.45
C LYS A 49 1.38 -3.75 7.77
N LEU A 50 0.99 -3.95 6.50
CA LEU A 50 1.40 -5.12 5.72
C LEU A 50 2.91 -5.17 5.51
N GLN A 51 3.55 -4.02 5.30
CA GLN A 51 5.01 -3.94 5.19
C GLN A 51 5.69 -4.37 6.49
N ASN A 52 5.24 -3.84 7.63
CA ASN A 52 5.77 -4.22 8.94
C ASN A 52 5.58 -5.72 9.24
N GLU A 53 4.42 -6.28 8.92
CA GLU A 53 4.16 -7.72 9.07
C GLU A 53 5.08 -8.55 8.18
N ASN A 54 5.30 -8.13 6.93
CA ASN A 54 6.19 -8.82 6.00
C ASN A 54 7.66 -8.77 6.47
N GLU A 55 8.11 -7.63 6.98
CA GLU A 55 9.45 -7.49 7.58
C GLU A 55 9.62 -8.43 8.78
N LYS A 56 8.62 -8.51 9.66
CA LYS A 56 8.62 -9.43 10.80
C LYS A 56 8.65 -10.89 10.36
N LEU A 57 7.78 -11.28 9.42
CA LEU A 57 7.74 -12.64 8.88
C LEU A 57 9.06 -13.02 8.19
N SER A 58 9.67 -12.09 7.45
CA SER A 58 10.98 -12.29 6.83
C SER A 58 12.06 -12.55 7.87
N ALA A 59 12.08 -11.80 8.98
CA ALA A 59 13.01 -12.00 10.09
C ALA A 59 12.80 -13.37 10.77
N GLU A 60 11.56 -13.73 11.08
CA GLU A 60 11.22 -15.05 11.64
C GLU A 60 11.64 -16.19 10.70
N MET A 61 11.42 -16.02 9.39
CA MET A 61 11.82 -17.00 8.38
C MET A 61 13.35 -17.14 8.30
N ALA A 62 14.11 -16.06 8.48
CA ALA A 62 15.56 -16.10 8.52
C ALA A 62 16.06 -16.89 9.74
N GLU A 63 15.47 -16.68 10.92
CA GLU A 63 15.83 -17.42 12.13
C GLU A 63 15.45 -18.90 12.04
N LEU A 64 14.25 -19.21 11.53
CA LEU A 64 13.83 -20.60 11.29
C LEU A 64 14.77 -21.32 10.31
N LYS A 65 15.21 -20.64 9.23
CA LYS A 65 16.19 -21.21 8.29
C LYS A 65 17.51 -21.54 8.97
N LYS A 66 18.02 -20.67 9.86
CA LYS A 66 19.24 -20.94 10.63
C LYS A 66 19.07 -22.16 11.54
N LEU A 67 17.93 -22.25 12.24
CA LEU A 67 17.65 -23.38 13.13
C LEU A 67 17.58 -24.70 12.36
N VAL A 68 16.89 -24.72 11.21
CA VAL A 68 16.84 -25.89 10.33
C VAL A 68 18.23 -26.27 9.86
N GLN A 69 19.06 -25.32 9.42
CA GLN A 69 20.44 -25.60 9.02
C GLN A 69 21.23 -26.24 10.16
N LYS A 70 21.17 -25.69 11.37
CA LYS A 70 21.85 -26.23 12.56
C LYS A 70 21.41 -27.67 12.86
N LEU A 71 20.10 -27.93 12.89
CA LEU A 71 19.57 -29.27 13.12
C LEU A 71 20.01 -30.25 12.03
N THR A 72 20.06 -29.83 10.77
CA THR A 72 20.54 -30.70 9.69
C THR A 72 22.03 -31.02 9.79
N SER A 73 22.86 -30.09 10.26
CA SER A 73 24.27 -30.38 10.53
C SER A 73 24.46 -31.33 11.70
N GLU A 74 23.75 -31.10 12.81
CA GLU A 74 23.81 -31.96 14.01
C GLU A 74 23.34 -33.38 13.70
N LYS A 75 22.26 -33.53 12.91
CA LYS A 75 21.77 -34.84 12.46
C LYS A 75 22.83 -35.59 11.64
N LYS A 76 23.45 -34.94 10.65
CA LYS A 76 24.52 -35.56 9.84
C LYS A 76 25.71 -36.00 10.68
N GLU A 77 26.06 -35.21 11.70
CA GLU A 77 27.16 -35.52 12.60
C GLU A 77 26.84 -36.71 13.52
N GLY A 78 25.61 -36.79 14.02
CA GLY A 78 25.10 -37.93 14.77
C GLY A 78 25.08 -39.23 13.95
N GLU A 79 24.61 -39.17 12.71
CA GLU A 79 24.61 -40.31 11.77
C GLU A 79 26.04 -40.82 11.50
N LYS A 80 27.02 -39.92 11.32
CA LYS A 80 28.43 -40.30 11.16
C LYS A 80 28.98 -41.02 12.39
N LYS A 81 28.70 -40.51 13.60
CA LYS A 81 29.18 -41.12 14.86
C LYS A 81 28.59 -42.51 15.07
N LEU A 82 27.30 -42.70 14.77
CA LEU A 82 26.64 -44.01 14.84
C LEU A 82 27.21 -45.01 13.84
N GLY A 83 27.57 -44.57 12.63
CA GLY A 83 28.19 -45.42 11.62
C GLY A 83 29.60 -45.89 11.98
N GLN A 84 30.34 -45.14 12.80
CA GLN A 84 31.68 -45.52 13.27
C GLN A 84 31.66 -46.52 14.45
N LEU A 85 30.51 -46.71 15.09
CA LEU A 85 30.32 -47.60 16.24
C LEU A 85 29.80 -49.00 15.87
N ARG A 86 29.52 -49.26 14.59
CA ARG A 86 29.11 -50.56 14.04
C ARG A 86 30.26 -51.21 13.28
#